data_AF-A0AB34HR41-F1
#
_entry.id   AF-A0AB34HR41-F1
#
_cell.length_a   1.000
_cell.length_b   1.000
_cell.length_c   1.000
_cell.angle_alpha   90.00
_cell.angle_beta   90.00
_cell.angle_gamma   90.00
#
_symmetry.space_group_name_H-M   'P 1'
#
loop_
_entity.id
_entity.type
_entity.pdbx_description
1 polymer ?
#
loop_
_entity_poly.entity_id
_entity_poly.type
_entity_poly.pdbx_seq_one_letter_code
_entity_poly.pdbx_strand_id
1 'polypeptide(L)'
;MKSTLIIYQRTHTGEKPFKCNECEKSFYVKLLLNIHQRNHTRKKPHVCKECGKAFSMKSNLTDHQKTHSEEKPYECNECQKTFRHKSTLTVHQRTHTGEKPYECNECGKAFYMKSALSQHQRIHTGEKTYECKECGKTFFQKSHLTKHQ
;
A
#
# COMPACT_ATOMS: atom_id res chain seq x y z
N MET A 1 -5.07 29.56 15.25
CA MET A 1 -5.70 28.73 16.30
C MET A 1 -7.10 28.23 15.93
N LYS A 2 -8.07 29.09 15.52
CA LYS A 2 -9.44 28.64 15.17
C LYS A 2 -9.51 27.59 14.05
N SER A 3 -8.67 27.70 13.01
CA SER A 3 -8.68 26.78 11.86
C SER A 3 -8.25 25.35 12.21
N THR A 4 -7.32 25.17 13.16
CA THR A 4 -6.84 23.84 13.60
C THR A 4 -7.91 23.08 14.38
N LEU A 5 -8.66 23.79 15.23
CA LEU A 5 -9.77 23.23 16.01
C LEU A 5 -10.91 22.74 15.10
N ILE A 6 -11.24 23.51 14.07
CA ILE A 6 -12.26 23.13 13.07
C ILE A 6 -11.81 21.89 12.28
N ILE A 7 -10.54 21.81 11.87
CA ILE A 7 -10.02 20.62 11.18
C ILE A 7 -10.09 19.38 12.09
N TYR A 8 -9.74 19.53 13.37
CA TYR A 8 -9.84 18.45 14.35
C TYR A 8 -11.28 17.98 14.55
N GLN A 9 -12.25 18.90 14.68
CA GLN A 9 -13.68 18.55 14.79
C GLN A 9 -14.19 17.75 13.57
N ARG A 10 -13.75 18.09 12.36
CA ARG A 10 -14.10 17.34 11.13
C ARG A 10 -13.59 15.91 11.12
N THR A 11 -12.47 15.63 11.80
CA THR A 11 -11.96 14.25 11.90
C THR A 11 -12.80 13.36 12.80
N HIS A 12 -13.49 13.92 13.79
CA HIS A 12 -14.38 13.18 14.69
C HIS A 12 -15.80 13.03 14.11
N THR A 13 -16.31 14.08 13.47
CA THR A 13 -17.65 14.09 12.88
C THR A 13 -17.71 13.41 11.51
N GLY A 14 -16.57 13.15 10.88
CA GLY A 14 -16.50 12.58 9.52
C GLY A 14 -16.85 13.56 8.41
N GLU A 15 -17.07 14.85 8.73
CA GLU A 15 -17.43 15.89 7.78
C GLU A 15 -16.32 16.09 6.72
N LYS A 16 -16.68 15.95 5.44
CA LYS A 16 -15.77 16.06 4.29
C LYS A 16 -16.31 17.05 3.26
N PRO A 17 -16.23 18.37 3.52
CA PRO A 17 -16.85 19.38 2.66
C PRO A 17 -16.16 19.55 1.29
N PHE A 18 -14.93 19.07 1.11
CA PHE A 18 -14.18 19.25 -0.13
C PHE A 18 -14.32 18.03 -1.04
N LYS A 19 -15.29 18.05 -1.96
CA LYS A 19 -15.55 16.97 -2.91
C LYS A 19 -14.62 17.05 -4.14
N CYS A 20 -14.18 15.91 -4.64
CA CYS A 20 -13.50 15.79 -5.92
C CYS A 20 -14.50 15.82 -7.08
N ASN A 21 -14.16 16.52 -8.17
CA ASN A 21 -15.02 16.62 -9.35
C ASN A 21 -14.82 15.46 -10.33
N GLU A 22 -13.74 14.68 -10.18
CA GLU A 22 -13.36 13.59 -11.07
C GLU A 22 -13.66 12.20 -10.46
N CYS A 23 -14.02 12.15 -9.18
CA CYS A 23 -14.42 10.91 -8.51
C CYS A 23 -15.27 11.21 -7.26
N GLU A 24 -15.88 10.19 -6.66
CA GLU A 24 -16.80 10.36 -5.53
C GLU A 24 -16.11 10.66 -4.18
N LYS A 25 -14.78 10.87 -4.17
CA LYS A 25 -14.03 11.10 -2.93
C LYS A 25 -14.19 12.54 -2.43
N SER A 26 -14.36 12.66 -1.12
CA SER A 26 -14.40 13.94 -0.41
C SER A 26 -13.36 14.01 0.72
N PHE A 27 -12.93 15.22 1.05
CA PHE A 27 -11.85 15.50 2.00
C PHE A 27 -12.27 16.55 3.03
N TYR A 28 -11.64 16.50 4.21
CA TYR A 28 -11.93 17.42 5.31
C TYR A 28 -11.15 18.74 5.23
N VAL A 29 -10.10 18.79 4.39
CA VAL A 29 -9.30 20.00 4.09
C VAL A 29 -9.01 20.11 2.59
N LYS A 30 -9.05 21.34 2.06
CA LYS A 30 -8.74 21.67 0.65
C LYS A 30 -7.36 21.19 0.19
N LEU A 31 -6.34 21.25 1.05
CA LEU A 31 -5.00 20.74 0.73
C LEU A 31 -5.00 19.25 0.33
N LEU A 32 -5.79 18.43 1.03
CA LEU A 32 -5.88 17.00 0.74
C LEU A 32 -6.61 16.73 -0.59
N LEU A 33 -7.64 17.52 -0.90
CA LEU A 33 -8.28 17.51 -2.22
C LEU A 33 -7.28 17.85 -3.33
N ASN A 34 -6.50 18.92 -3.17
CA ASN A 34 -5.48 19.33 -4.14
C ASN A 34 -4.40 18.25 -4.35
N ILE A 35 -3.95 17.60 -3.26
CA ILE A 35 -3.01 16.47 -3.34
C ILE A 35 -3.66 15.29 -4.06
N HIS A 36 -4.92 14.98 -3.74
CA HIS A 36 -5.65 13.89 -4.37
C HIS A 36 -5.81 14.09 -5.89
N GLN A 37 -6.13 15.30 -6.35
CA GLN A 37 -6.27 15.65 -7.77
C GLN A 37 -4.99 15.41 -8.59
N ARG A 38 -3.81 15.36 -7.95
CA ARG A 38 -2.56 14.98 -8.62
C ARG A 38 -2.57 13.56 -9.16
N ASN A 39 -3.39 12.68 -8.58
CA ASN A 39 -3.51 11.30 -9.04
C ASN A 39 -4.26 11.22 -10.38
N HIS A 40 -5.27 12.07 -10.58
CA HIS A 40 -6.03 12.08 -11.84
C HIS A 40 -5.24 12.76 -12.96
N THR A 41 -4.60 13.88 -12.64
CA THR A 41 -3.77 14.63 -13.60
C THR A 41 -2.39 14.00 -13.86
N ARG A 42 -2.06 12.87 -13.19
CA ARG A 42 -0.72 12.24 -13.16
C ARG A 42 0.43 13.21 -12.81
N LYS A 43 0.13 14.35 -12.20
CA LYS A 43 1.14 15.34 -11.80
C LYS A 43 2.03 14.78 -10.68
N LYS A 44 3.30 14.59 -10.99
CA LYS A 44 4.32 14.06 -10.07
C LYS A 44 5.48 15.06 -9.94
N PRO A 45 5.30 16.16 -9.20
CA PRO A 45 6.27 17.25 -9.16
C PRO A 45 7.56 16.90 -8.41
N HIS A 46 7.61 15.79 -7.67
CA HIS A 46 8.75 15.41 -6.85
C HIS A 46 9.54 14.30 -7.53
N VAL A 47 10.68 14.63 -8.14
CA VAL A 47 11.50 13.69 -8.92
C VAL A 47 12.70 13.23 -8.09
N CYS A 48 12.93 11.92 -8.07
CA CYS A 48 14.15 11.34 -7.52
C CYS A 48 15.32 11.67 -8.44
N LYS A 49 16.35 12.34 -7.90
CA LYS A 49 17.55 12.71 -8.67
C LYS A 49 18.40 11.50 -9.06
N GLU A 50 18.32 10.41 -8.31
CA GLU A 50 19.17 9.22 -8.52
C GLU A 50 18.63 8.28 -9.61
N CYS A 51 17.30 8.13 -9.73
CA CYS A 51 16.70 7.22 -10.71
C CYS A 51 15.63 7.86 -11.61
N GLY A 52 15.41 9.17 -11.51
CA GLY A 52 14.42 9.91 -12.31
C GLY A 52 12.95 9.60 -11.96
N LYS A 53 12.69 8.71 -10.99
CA LYS A 53 11.32 8.32 -10.63
C LYS A 53 10.57 9.48 -9.97
N ALA A 54 9.36 9.76 -10.46
CA ALA A 54 8.55 10.88 -10.01
C ALA A 54 7.42 10.47 -9.03
N PHE A 55 7.11 11.35 -8.08
CA PHE A 55 6.12 11.15 -7.01
C PHE A 55 5.17 12.35 -6.89
N SER A 56 3.92 12.07 -6.51
CA SER A 56 2.88 13.09 -6.30
C SER A 56 3.04 13.85 -4.98
N MET A 57 3.74 13.26 -3.99
CA MET A 57 3.99 13.81 -2.66
C MET A 57 5.47 13.76 -2.31
N LYS A 58 5.97 14.79 -1.62
CA LYS A 58 7.36 14.86 -1.15
C LYS A 58 7.70 13.74 -0.16
N SER A 59 6.79 13.40 0.73
CA SER A 59 6.95 12.28 1.68
C SER A 59 7.24 10.95 0.98
N ASN A 60 6.54 10.68 -0.13
CA ASN A 60 6.73 9.45 -0.91
C ASN A 60 8.08 9.45 -1.63
N LEU A 61 8.55 10.61 -2.09
CA LEU A 61 9.91 10.74 -2.61
C LEU A 61 10.94 10.47 -1.51
N THR A 62 10.80 11.08 -0.34
CA THR A 62 11.73 10.85 0.79
C THR A 62 11.76 9.38 1.21
N ASP A 63 10.60 8.73 1.28
CA ASP A 63 10.53 7.30 1.60
C ASP A 63 11.15 6.43 0.50
N HIS A 64 10.94 6.80 -0.77
CA HIS A 64 11.61 6.15 -1.88
C HIS A 64 13.12 6.37 -1.90
N GLN A 65 13.64 7.52 -1.48
CA GLN A 65 15.09 7.75 -1.44
C GLN A 65 15.80 6.79 -0.49
N LYS A 66 15.13 6.36 0.59
CA LYS A 66 15.63 5.27 1.44
C LYS A 66 15.87 3.99 0.64
N THR A 67 15.23 3.82 -0.52
CA THR A 67 15.45 2.66 -1.40
C THR A 67 16.80 2.60 -2.08
N HIS A 68 17.42 3.76 -2.28
CA HIS A 68 18.78 3.87 -2.80
C HIS A 68 19.84 3.77 -1.70
N SER A 69 19.44 4.06 -0.46
CA SER A 69 20.28 3.82 0.72
C SER A 69 20.22 2.35 1.16
N GLU A 70 21.35 1.83 1.63
CA GLU A 70 21.42 0.55 2.36
C GLU A 70 20.89 0.68 3.80
N GLU A 71 20.56 1.88 4.25
CA GLU A 71 20.04 2.15 5.58
C GLU A 71 18.73 1.39 5.84
N LYS A 72 18.81 0.49 6.83
CA LYS A 72 17.69 -0.31 7.33
C LYS A 72 17.62 -0.12 8.85
N PRO A 73 17.07 1.00 9.32
CA PRO A 73 17.21 1.42 10.72
C PRO A 73 16.34 0.59 11.69
N TYR A 74 15.48 -0.28 11.18
CA TYR A 74 14.58 -1.08 11.99
C TYR A 74 15.07 -2.52 12.08
N GLU A 75 15.64 -2.88 13.22
CA GLU A 75 16.17 -4.23 13.47
C GLU A 75 15.16 -5.11 14.20
N CYS A 76 15.14 -6.40 13.85
CA CYS A 76 14.44 -7.43 14.59
C CYS A 76 15.34 -7.99 15.69
N ASN A 77 14.96 -7.77 16.96
CA ASN A 77 15.74 -8.24 18.09
C ASN A 77 15.88 -9.77 18.15
N GLU A 78 14.95 -10.53 17.55
CA GLU A 78 14.93 -12.00 17.61
C GLU A 78 15.86 -12.67 16.59
N CYS A 79 16.05 -12.08 15.41
CA CYS A 79 16.88 -12.68 14.36
C CYS A 79 17.86 -11.71 13.69
N GLN A 80 18.01 -10.50 14.24
CA GLN A 80 18.96 -9.47 13.81
C GLN A 80 18.78 -8.99 12.36
N LYS A 81 17.65 -9.36 11.73
CA LYS A 81 17.29 -8.88 10.40
C LYS A 81 16.89 -7.41 10.45
N THR A 82 17.39 -6.63 9.49
CA THR A 82 17.11 -5.21 9.39
C THR A 82 16.11 -4.89 8.27
N PHE A 83 15.29 -3.87 8.49
CA PHE A 83 14.21 -3.43 7.62
C PHE A 83 14.25 -1.92 7.41
N ARG A 84 13.79 -1.50 6.23
CA ARG A 84 13.72 -0.08 5.83
C ARG A 84 12.54 0.67 6.45
N HIS A 85 11.44 -0.03 6.73
CA HIS A 85 10.24 0.55 7.31
C HIS A 85 9.81 -0.23 8.55
N LYS A 86 9.36 0.50 9.58
CA LYS A 86 8.84 -0.07 10.82
C LYS A 86 7.67 -1.02 10.57
N SER A 87 6.78 -0.67 9.63
CA SER A 87 5.64 -1.53 9.26
C SER A 87 6.09 -2.89 8.73
N THR A 88 7.17 -2.94 7.95
CA THR A 88 7.74 -4.20 7.46
C THR A 88 8.32 -5.03 8.60
N LEU A 89 9.03 -4.41 9.54
CA LEU A 89 9.50 -5.08 10.76
C LEU A 89 8.32 -5.65 11.57
N THR A 90 7.27 -4.87 11.81
CA THR A 90 6.09 -5.34 12.57
C THR A 90 5.43 -6.54 11.92
N VAL A 91 5.29 -6.54 10.59
CA VAL A 91 4.74 -7.71 9.89
C VAL A 91 5.71 -8.89 9.91
N HIS A 92 7.02 -8.64 9.83
CA HIS A 92 8.03 -9.68 9.97
C HIS A 92 8.00 -10.31 11.37
N GLN A 93 7.80 -9.55 12.44
CA GLN A 93 7.70 -10.09 13.80
C GLN A 93 6.60 -11.16 13.94
N ARG A 94 5.55 -11.10 13.11
CA ARG A 94 4.53 -12.15 13.05
C ARG A 94 5.05 -13.52 12.63
N THR A 95 6.19 -13.58 11.93
CA THR A 95 6.82 -14.86 11.58
C THR A 95 7.44 -15.55 12.78
N HIS A 96 7.76 -14.79 13.83
CA HIS A 96 8.27 -15.33 15.08
C HIS A 96 7.14 -15.75 16.02
N THR A 97 6.13 -14.87 16.18
CA THR A 97 5.01 -15.14 17.09
C THR A 97 3.99 -16.14 16.51
N GLY A 98 4.00 -16.36 15.19
CA GLY A 98 2.98 -17.15 14.50
C GLY A 98 1.64 -16.43 14.36
N GLU A 99 1.55 -15.15 14.72
CA GLU A 99 0.32 -14.35 14.66
C GLU A 99 -0.23 -14.30 13.22
N LYS A 100 -1.50 -14.69 13.04
CA LYS A 100 -2.19 -14.67 11.75
C LYS A 100 -3.54 -13.94 11.88
N PRO A 101 -3.53 -12.60 11.88
CA PRO A 101 -4.74 -11.81 12.17
C PRO A 101 -5.82 -11.88 11.10
N TYR A 102 -5.50 -12.41 9.91
CA TYR A 102 -6.37 -12.34 8.74
C TYR A 102 -6.89 -13.73 8.40
N GLU A 103 -8.10 -14.03 8.84
CA GLU A 103 -8.76 -15.31 8.58
C GLU A 103 -9.61 -15.27 7.30
N CYS A 104 -9.60 -16.37 6.56
CA CYS A 104 -10.50 -16.59 5.44
C CYS A 104 -11.83 -17.14 5.95
N ASN A 105 -12.89 -16.35 5.81
CA ASN A 105 -14.24 -16.75 6.26
C ASN A 105 -14.80 -17.96 5.51
N GLU A 106 -14.29 -18.30 4.33
CA GLU A 106 -14.78 -19.42 3.52
C GLU A 106 -14.16 -20.77 3.92
N CYS A 107 -12.94 -20.78 4.48
CA CYS A 107 -12.24 -22.04 4.80
C CYS A 107 -11.49 -22.04 6.15
N GLY A 108 -11.62 -20.99 6.95
CA GLY A 108 -10.96 -20.82 8.25
C GLY A 108 -9.44 -20.62 8.18
N LYS A 109 -8.85 -20.56 6.98
CA LYS A 109 -7.40 -20.44 6.84
C LYS A 109 -6.92 -19.04 7.20
N ALA A 110 -5.98 -18.94 8.15
CA ALA A 110 -5.45 -17.67 8.62
C ALA A 110 -4.09 -17.29 7.99
N PHE A 111 -3.86 -15.99 7.82
CA PHE A 111 -2.69 -15.38 7.17
C PHE A 111 -2.12 -14.25 8.03
N TYR A 112 -0.79 -14.04 7.93
CA TYR A 112 -0.07 -12.98 8.66
C TYR A 112 -0.14 -11.61 7.96
N MET A 113 -0.55 -11.57 6.69
CA MET A 113 -0.75 -10.37 5.87
C MET A 113 -2.11 -10.37 5.19
N LYS A 114 -2.77 -9.20 5.13
CA LYS A 114 -4.04 -9.01 4.41
C LYS A 114 -3.91 -9.31 2.90
N SER A 115 -2.79 -8.92 2.28
CA SER A 115 -2.53 -9.21 0.86
C SER A 115 -2.45 -10.70 0.56
N ALA A 116 -1.90 -11.50 1.49
CA ALA A 116 -1.86 -12.95 1.37
C ALA A 116 -3.27 -13.56 1.47
N LEU A 117 -4.11 -13.06 2.38
CA LEU A 117 -5.53 -13.43 2.44
C LEU A 117 -6.26 -13.07 1.13
N SER A 118 -6.12 -11.84 0.64
CA SER A 118 -6.77 -11.42 -0.63
C SER A 118 -6.32 -12.23 -1.83
N GLN A 119 -5.04 -12.61 -1.89
CA GLN A 119 -4.53 -13.51 -2.93
C GLN A 119 -5.12 -14.92 -2.77
N HIS A 120 -5.21 -15.42 -1.54
CA HIS A 120 -5.80 -16.71 -1.25
C HIS A 120 -7.28 -16.78 -1.65
N GLN A 121 -8.07 -15.75 -1.37
CA GLN A 121 -9.50 -15.72 -1.72
C GLN A 121 -9.78 -15.94 -3.22
N ARG A 122 -8.80 -15.63 -4.10
CA ARG A 122 -8.92 -15.89 -5.54
C ARG A 122 -9.07 -17.37 -5.89
N ILE A 123 -8.63 -18.28 -5.01
CA ILE A 123 -8.81 -19.72 -5.26
C ILE A 123 -10.28 -20.11 -5.15
N HIS A 124 -11.04 -19.45 -4.28
CA HIS A 124 -12.44 -19.74 -4.04
C HIS A 124 -13.33 -19.10 -5.10
N THR A 125 -12.97 -17.90 -5.56
CA THR A 125 -13.66 -17.23 -6.67
C THR A 125 -13.30 -17.80 -8.04
N GLY A 126 -12.21 -18.57 -8.15
CA GLY A 126 -11.69 -19.04 -9.43
C GLY A 126 -11.05 -17.93 -10.29
N GLU A 127 -10.85 -16.72 -9.74
CA GLU A 127 -10.38 -15.55 -10.48
C GLU A 127 -8.91 -15.67 -10.88
N LYS A 128 -8.64 -15.95 -12.16
CA LYS A 128 -7.31 -16.01 -12.76
C LYS A 128 -7.01 -14.75 -13.56
N THR A 129 -6.33 -13.79 -12.93
CA THR A 129 -6.08 -12.45 -13.49
C THR A 129 -4.83 -12.34 -14.36
N TYR A 130 -3.97 -13.35 -14.40
CA TYR A 130 -2.69 -13.30 -15.10
C TYR A 130 -2.68 -14.26 -16.26
N GLU A 131 -2.74 -13.74 -17.49
CA GLU A 131 -2.76 -14.52 -18.71
C GLU A 131 -1.40 -14.53 -19.41
N CYS A 132 -0.97 -15.71 -19.87
CA CYS A 132 0.17 -15.87 -20.77
C CYS A 132 -0.25 -15.47 -22.18
N LYS A 133 0.34 -14.42 -22.73
CA LYS A 133 0.00 -13.91 -24.06
C LYS A 133 0.33 -14.87 -25.21
N GLU A 134 1.26 -15.81 -24.99
CA GLU A 134 1.70 -16.75 -26.02
C GLU A 134 0.79 -17.96 -26.12
N CYS A 135 0.23 -18.46 -25.00
CA CYS A 135 -0.58 -19.68 -24.99
C CYS A 135 -1.97 -19.54 -24.35
N GLY A 136 -2.37 -18.34 -23.91
CA GLY A 136 -3.67 -18.07 -23.29
C GLY A 136 -3.88 -18.66 -21.90
N LYS A 137 -2.88 -19.37 -21.32
CA LYS A 137 -3.02 -19.96 -19.98
C LYS A 137 -3.13 -18.89 -18.92
N THR A 138 -4.10 -19.04 -18.03
CA THR A 138 -4.38 -18.10 -16.94
C THR A 138 -3.92 -18.63 -15.58
N PHE A 139 -3.44 -17.73 -14.73
CA PHE A 139 -2.85 -18.01 -13.42
C PHE A 139 -3.44 -17.10 -12.34
N PHE A 140 -3.49 -17.61 -11.11
CA PHE A 140 -3.95 -16.86 -9.93
C PHE A 140 -2.92 -15.83 -9.43
N GLN A 141 -1.64 -16.04 -9.76
CA GLN A 141 -0.51 -15.23 -9.29
C GLN A 141 0.44 -14.89 -10.44
N LYS A 142 0.96 -13.66 -10.42
CA LYS A 142 1.96 -13.20 -11.39
C LYS A 142 3.24 -14.03 -11.35
N SER A 143 3.67 -14.45 -10.15
CA SER A 143 4.85 -15.31 -9.97
C SER A 143 4.73 -16.64 -10.70
N HIS A 144 3.52 -17.21 -10.76
CA HIS A 144 3.26 -18.45 -11.49
C HIS A 144 3.30 -18.21 -13.01
N LEU A 145 2.75 -17.09 -13.48
CA LEU A 145 2.89 -16.69 -14.88
C LEU A 145 4.38 -16.50 -15.26
N THR A 146 5.15 -15.78 -14.45
CA THR A 146 6.58 -15.54 -14.71
C THR A 146 7.43 -16.82 -14.71
N LYS A 147 7.05 -17.86 -13.96
CA LYS A 147 7.73 -19.17 -14.02
C LYS A 147 7.31 -20.01 -15.23
N HIS A 148 6.14 -19.71 -15.79
CA HIS A 148 5.60 -20.42 -16.94
C HIS A 148 6.14 -19.87 -18.26
N GLN A 149 6.34 -18.55 -18.32
CA GLN A 149 7.04 -17.85 -19.41
C GLN A 149 8.52 -18.18 -19.38
#